data_AF-A0A0B2VJ78-F1
#
_entry.id   AF-A0A0B2VJ78-F1
#
_cell.length_a   1.000
_cell.length_b   1.000
_cell.length_c   1.000
_cell.angle_alpha   90.00
_cell.angle_beta   90.00
_cell.angle_gamma   90.00
#
_symmetry.space_group_name_H-M   'P 1'
#
loop_
_entity.id
_entity.type
_entity.pdbx_description
1 polymer ?
#
loop_
_entity_poly.entity_id
_entity_poly.type
_entity_poly.pdbx_seq_one_letter_code
_entity_poly.pdbx_strand_id
1 'polypeptide(L)'
;MLQRILQERIPRNEYGNIYMYKSCMLPKGCVHLRLDGLYGIARQMDIECVPAVVGWDFHKGGNHPIIDGCVVLSKDAMRLRAAWEEHYEKKKINAVRRRKERAKKNWKRLVRGVLMMKKVHAKFLGPDRRQITTDEQLETGEAVKELKTETPIGDDMALAWPSTKYDLPAAGSRTVKE
;
A
#
# COMPACT_ATOMS: atom_id res chain seq x y z
N MET A 1 -1.24 1.04 -42.54
CA MET A 1 0.05 1.54 -43.03
C MET A 1 0.95 1.82 -41.84
N LEU A 2 2.16 1.26 -41.81
CA LEU A 2 3.18 1.59 -40.82
C LEU A 2 3.71 3.01 -41.08
N GLN A 3 3.36 3.97 -40.23
CA GLN A 3 3.88 5.34 -40.37
C GLN A 3 5.39 5.36 -40.15
N ARG A 4 6.10 6.06 -41.03
CA ARG A 4 7.54 6.33 -40.91
C ARG A 4 7.73 7.58 -40.05
N ILE A 5 8.59 7.51 -39.06
CA ILE A 5 8.95 8.66 -38.21
C ILE A 5 9.83 9.59 -39.03
N LEU A 6 9.34 10.80 -39.32
CA LEU A 6 10.00 11.79 -40.17
C LEU A 6 10.76 12.87 -39.38
N GLN A 7 10.51 13.02 -38.08
CA GLN A 7 11.04 14.13 -37.26
C GLN A 7 11.49 13.67 -35.86
N GLU A 8 11.94 12.41 -35.72
CA GLU A 8 12.24 11.77 -34.42
C GLU A 8 11.09 11.83 -33.37
N ARG A 9 9.89 12.24 -33.79
CA ARG A 9 8.73 12.38 -32.91
C ARG A 9 7.79 11.20 -33.09
N ILE A 10 7.40 10.60 -31.97
CA ILE A 10 6.49 9.46 -31.96
C ILE A 10 5.06 9.97 -32.19
N PRO A 11 4.26 9.35 -33.08
CA PRO A 11 2.88 9.76 -33.30
C PRO A 11 2.05 9.58 -32.02
N ARG A 12 1.27 10.60 -31.67
CA ARG A 12 0.40 10.62 -30.47
C ARG A 12 -1.04 10.87 -30.88
N ASN A 13 -1.97 10.30 -30.11
CA ASN A 13 -3.40 10.62 -30.20
C ASN A 13 -3.69 11.96 -29.47
N GLU A 14 -4.96 12.39 -29.49
CA GLU A 14 -5.44 13.60 -28.81
C GLU A 14 -5.18 13.59 -27.30
N TYR A 15 -5.11 12.40 -26.70
CA TYR A 15 -4.84 12.19 -25.29
C TYR A 15 -3.34 12.12 -24.96
N GLY A 16 -2.45 12.28 -25.94
CA GLY A 16 -1.00 12.23 -25.76
C GLY A 16 -0.41 10.82 -25.63
N ASN A 17 -1.19 9.78 -25.93
CA ASN A 17 -0.79 8.37 -25.85
C ASN A 17 -0.73 7.74 -27.26
N ILE A 18 -0.28 6.49 -27.36
CA ILE A 18 -0.35 5.70 -28.58
C ILE A 18 -1.12 4.41 -28.34
N TYR A 19 -2.02 4.04 -29.26
CA TYR A 19 -2.72 2.76 -29.20
C TYR A 19 -1.82 1.64 -29.70
N MET A 20 -1.58 0.63 -28.86
CA MET A 20 -0.72 -0.51 -29.13
C MET A 20 -1.44 -1.83 -28.85
N TYR A 21 -2.52 -2.10 -29.59
CA TYR A 21 -3.30 -3.33 -29.41
C TYR A 21 -2.59 -4.58 -29.97
N LYS A 22 -1.72 -4.38 -30.96
CA LYS A 22 -0.98 -5.45 -31.64
C LYS A 22 0.47 -5.03 -31.86
N SER A 23 1.40 -5.97 -31.84
CA SER A 23 2.82 -5.71 -32.10
C SER A 23 3.10 -5.10 -33.47
N CYS A 24 2.27 -5.38 -34.48
CA CYS A 24 2.37 -4.80 -35.82
C CYS A 24 1.94 -3.33 -35.90
N MET A 25 1.37 -2.75 -34.85
CA MET A 25 1.05 -1.32 -34.77
C MET A 25 2.26 -0.47 -34.35
N LEU A 26 3.37 -1.11 -33.99
CA LEU A 26 4.59 -0.43 -33.59
C LEU A 26 5.15 0.42 -34.75
N PRO A 27 5.32 1.74 -34.56
CA PRO A 27 5.94 2.58 -35.57
C PRO A 27 7.34 2.10 -35.92
N LYS A 28 7.72 2.21 -37.19
CA LYS A 28 9.06 1.79 -37.65
C LYS A 28 10.13 2.64 -36.94
N GLY A 29 11.14 1.98 -36.37
CA GLY A 29 12.22 2.65 -35.63
C GLY A 29 11.93 2.86 -34.14
N CYS A 30 10.77 2.44 -33.65
CA CYS A 30 10.46 2.42 -32.22
C CYS A 30 10.53 1.02 -31.60
N VAL A 31 10.64 1.00 -30.28
CA VAL A 31 10.57 -0.20 -29.43
C VAL A 31 9.52 0.03 -28.36
N HIS A 32 8.67 -0.98 -28.12
CA HIS A 32 7.74 -0.99 -27.00
C HIS A 32 8.42 -1.59 -25.76
N LEU A 33 8.61 -0.77 -24.72
CA LEU A 33 9.18 -1.15 -23.45
C LEU A 33 8.06 -1.30 -22.41
N ARG A 34 7.75 -2.55 -22.04
CA ARG A 34 6.77 -2.91 -21.01
C ARG A 34 7.37 -2.87 -19.61
N LEU A 35 7.65 -1.65 -19.15
CA LEU A 35 8.20 -1.38 -17.81
C LEU A 35 7.38 -0.29 -17.12
N ASP A 36 7.04 -0.51 -15.86
CA ASP A 36 6.18 0.40 -15.10
C ASP A 36 6.89 1.71 -14.74
N GLY A 37 6.15 2.82 -14.85
CA GLY A 37 6.67 4.15 -14.47
C GLY A 37 7.80 4.68 -15.37
N LEU A 38 8.08 4.01 -16.48
CA LEU A 38 9.14 4.37 -17.41
C LEU A 38 8.96 5.78 -17.99
N TYR A 39 7.71 6.19 -18.22
CA TYR A 39 7.36 7.51 -18.74
C TYR A 39 7.87 8.66 -17.87
N GLY A 40 7.80 8.51 -16.54
CA GLY A 40 8.28 9.53 -15.61
C GLY A 40 9.79 9.71 -15.67
N ILE A 41 10.52 8.61 -15.83
CA ILE A 41 11.98 8.61 -15.94
C ILE A 41 12.41 9.19 -17.29
N ALA A 42 11.71 8.85 -18.37
CA ALA A 42 11.97 9.40 -19.69
C ALA A 42 11.85 10.93 -19.72
N ARG A 43 10.81 11.48 -19.06
CA ARG A 43 10.65 12.94 -18.90
C ARG A 43 11.79 13.60 -18.13
N GLN A 44 12.37 12.93 -17.13
CA GLN A 44 13.50 13.48 -16.37
C GLN A 44 14.79 13.54 -17.21
N MET A 45 14.92 12.64 -18.19
CA MET A 45 16.10 12.55 -19.06
C MET A 45 15.89 13.21 -20.43
N ASP A 46 14.76 13.88 -20.63
CA ASP A 46 14.36 14.52 -21.89
C ASP A 46 14.38 13.59 -23.11
N ILE A 47 13.95 12.33 -22.91
CA ILE A 47 13.85 11.33 -23.97
C ILE A 47 12.41 11.28 -24.50
N GLU A 48 12.26 11.31 -25.82
CA GLU A 48 10.97 11.17 -26.48
C GLU A 48 10.37 9.78 -26.21
N CYS A 49 9.28 9.78 -25.45
CA CYS A 49 8.63 8.59 -24.94
C CYS A 49 7.11 8.82 -24.94
N VAL A 50 6.34 7.82 -25.35
CA VAL A 50 4.87 7.91 -25.41
C VAL A 50 4.27 6.70 -24.70
N PRO A 51 3.36 6.90 -23.72
CA PRO A 51 2.69 5.79 -23.04
C PRO A 51 1.83 4.98 -24.02
N ALA A 52 1.89 3.65 -23.88
CA ALA A 52 1.20 2.73 -24.78
C ALA A 52 -0.09 2.22 -24.13
N VAL A 53 -1.23 2.52 -24.75
CA VAL A 53 -2.53 1.95 -24.36
C VAL A 53 -2.70 0.63 -25.10
N VAL A 54 -2.71 -0.48 -24.36
CA VAL A 54 -2.79 -1.85 -24.91
C VAL A 54 -4.20 -2.42 -24.86
N GLY A 55 -5.09 -1.82 -24.07
CA GLY A 55 -6.45 -2.30 -23.89
C GLY A 55 -7.29 -1.35 -23.06
N TRP A 56 -8.50 -1.79 -22.74
CA TRP A 56 -9.46 -1.07 -21.93
C TRP A 56 -10.04 -2.03 -20.90
N ASP A 57 -10.11 -1.56 -19.66
CA ASP A 57 -10.75 -2.26 -18.54
C ASP A 57 -12.13 -1.64 -18.28
N PHE A 58 -13.11 -2.49 -18.04
CA PHE A 58 -14.50 -2.11 -17.85
C PHE A 58 -14.91 -2.48 -16.43
N HIS A 59 -14.73 -1.55 -15.50
CA HIS A 59 -15.07 -1.77 -14.10
C HIS A 59 -15.69 -0.51 -13.50
N LYS A 60 -16.48 -0.69 -12.44
CA LYS A 60 -17.14 0.42 -11.71
C LYS A 60 -17.99 1.34 -12.62
N GLY A 61 -18.60 0.77 -13.66
CA GLY A 61 -19.47 1.51 -14.58
C GLY A 61 -18.74 2.47 -15.52
N GLY A 62 -17.42 2.34 -15.69
CA GLY A 62 -16.62 3.18 -16.59
C GLY A 62 -15.58 2.40 -17.39
N ASN A 63 -15.00 3.08 -18.38
CA ASN A 63 -13.96 2.55 -19.25
C ASN A 63 -12.62 3.16 -18.84
N HIS A 64 -11.65 2.31 -18.50
CA HIS A 64 -10.33 2.73 -18.05
C HIS A 64 -9.25 2.23 -19.01
N PRO A 65 -8.36 3.09 -19.53
CA PRO A 65 -7.32 2.64 -20.44
C PRO A 65 -6.28 1.82 -19.67
N ILE A 66 -5.95 0.64 -20.18
CA ILE A 66 -4.84 -0.19 -19.69
C ILE A 66 -3.57 0.33 -20.36
N ILE A 67 -2.74 1.02 -19.59
CA ILE A 67 -1.44 1.52 -20.03
C ILE A 67 -0.39 0.49 -19.64
N ASP A 68 0.30 -0.06 -20.64
CA ASP A 68 1.39 -1.02 -20.44
C ASP A 68 2.68 -0.46 -21.04
N GLY A 69 3.52 0.06 -20.16
CA GLY A 69 4.81 0.63 -20.53
C GLY A 69 4.72 1.79 -21.52
N CYS A 70 5.75 1.95 -22.33
CA CYS A 70 5.88 3.08 -23.26
C CYS A 70 6.58 2.69 -24.57
N VAL A 71 6.27 3.43 -25.62
CA VAL A 71 6.97 3.38 -26.92
C VAL A 71 8.07 4.43 -26.92
N VAL A 72 9.27 4.02 -27.32
CA VAL A 72 10.49 4.84 -27.33
C VAL A 72 11.23 4.60 -28.64
N LEU A 73 12.04 5.57 -29.05
CA LEU A 73 12.98 5.40 -30.17
C LEU A 73 13.99 4.27 -29.88
N SER A 74 14.36 3.51 -30.90
CA SER A 74 15.29 2.38 -30.75
C SER A 74 16.66 2.80 -30.22
N LYS A 75 17.13 4.01 -30.56
CA LYS A 75 18.43 4.56 -30.14
C LYS A 75 18.49 4.77 -28.62
N ASP A 76 17.39 5.25 -28.03
CA ASP A 76 17.32 5.64 -26.62
C ASP A 76 16.87 4.51 -25.70
N ALA A 77 16.33 3.42 -26.26
CA ALA A 77 15.77 2.31 -25.51
C ALA A 77 16.77 1.71 -24.49
N MET A 78 18.04 1.56 -24.87
CA MET A 78 19.08 1.01 -23.98
C MET A 78 19.38 1.97 -22.83
N ARG A 79 19.56 3.26 -23.12
CA ARG A 79 19.85 4.30 -22.13
C ARG A 79 18.72 4.43 -21.11
N LEU A 80 17.48 4.44 -21.59
CA LEU A 80 16.31 4.54 -20.73
C LEU A 80 16.11 3.30 -19.85
N ARG A 81 16.38 2.11 -20.39
CA ARG A 81 16.34 0.85 -19.62
C ARG A 81 17.37 0.85 -18.48
N ALA A 82 18.61 1.27 -18.75
CA ALA A 82 19.64 1.37 -17.72
C ALA A 82 19.25 2.35 -16.60
N ALA A 83 18.74 3.52 -16.97
CA ALA A 83 18.26 4.51 -16.01
C ALA A 83 17.06 4.01 -15.17
N TRP A 84 16.15 3.26 -15.80
CA TRP A 84 15.02 2.64 -15.10
C TRP A 84 15.48 1.65 -14.04
N GLU A 85 16.45 0.79 -14.38
CA GLU A 85 17.02 -0.20 -13.46
C GLU A 85 17.62 0.49 -12.23
N GLU A 86 18.45 1.51 -12.45
CA GLU A 86 19.07 2.29 -11.37
C GLU A 86 18.01 2.97 -10.48
N HIS A 87 16.99 3.58 -11.09
CA HIS A 87 15.91 4.21 -10.36
C HIS A 87 15.11 3.21 -9.52
N TYR A 88 14.84 2.01 -10.05
CA TYR A 88 14.09 0.98 -9.35
C TYR A 88 14.90 0.40 -8.17
N GLU A 89 16.19 0.17 -8.35
CA GLU A 89 17.07 -0.30 -7.28
C GLU A 89 17.17 0.74 -6.14
N LYS A 90 17.35 2.03 -6.49
CA LYS A 90 17.29 3.13 -5.50
C LYS A 90 15.95 3.16 -4.76
N LYS A 91 14.83 2.95 -5.46
CA LYS A 91 13.49 2.90 -4.86
C LYS A 91 13.36 1.73 -3.88
N LYS A 92 13.88 0.56 -4.24
CA LYS A 92 13.88 -0.65 -3.40
C LYS A 92 14.68 -0.45 -2.11
N ILE A 93 15.92 0.06 -2.21
CA ILE A 93 16.78 0.36 -1.05
C ILE A 93 16.08 1.38 -0.13
N ASN A 94 15.52 2.46 -0.70
CA ASN A 94 14.79 3.46 0.07
C ASN A 94 13.52 2.92 0.74
N ALA A 95 12.80 1.99 0.10
CA ALA A 95 11.63 1.35 0.70
C ALA A 95 12.01 0.52 1.94
N VAL A 96 13.11 -0.22 1.88
CA VAL A 96 13.66 -0.97 3.01
C VAL A 96 14.08 -0.01 4.14
N ARG A 97 14.81 1.06 3.81
CA ARG A 97 15.20 2.09 4.78
C ARG A 97 13.98 2.72 5.47
N ARG A 98 12.99 3.16 4.70
CA ARG A 98 11.74 3.73 5.23
C ARG A 98 10.96 2.74 6.10
N ARG A 99 10.98 1.45 5.79
CA ARG A 99 10.37 0.41 6.66
C ARG A 99 11.10 0.31 8.00
N LYS A 100 12.44 0.25 8.00
CA LYS A 100 13.26 0.22 9.22
C LYS A 100 13.05 1.48 10.07
N GLU A 101 13.03 2.66 9.46
CA GLU A 101 12.79 3.93 10.15
C GLU A 101 11.39 4.01 10.76
N ARG A 102 10.36 3.53 10.05
CA ARG A 102 9.00 3.44 10.59
C ARG A 102 8.93 2.52 11.80
N ALA A 103 9.56 1.34 11.74
CA ALA A 103 9.62 0.43 12.88
C ALA A 103 10.30 1.09 14.10
N LYS A 104 11.45 1.75 13.90
CA LYS A 104 12.13 2.49 14.97
C LYS A 104 11.27 3.61 15.56
N LYS A 105 10.57 4.38 14.71
CA LYS A 105 9.67 5.46 15.16
C LYS A 105 8.50 4.90 15.97
N ASN A 106 7.91 3.80 15.51
CA ASN A 106 6.81 3.13 16.20
C ASN A 106 7.25 2.59 17.56
N TRP A 107 8.43 1.96 17.64
CA TRP A 107 9.00 1.50 18.90
C TRP A 107 9.22 2.64 19.90
N LYS A 108 9.82 3.75 19.44
CA LYS A 108 9.96 4.95 20.28
C LYS A 108 8.62 5.48 20.78
N ARG A 109 7.57 5.45 19.95
CA ARG A 109 6.21 5.85 20.35
C ARG A 109 5.65 4.92 21.43
N LEU A 110 5.83 3.60 21.28
CA LEU A 110 5.38 2.61 22.25
C LEU A 110 6.06 2.79 23.62
N VAL A 111 7.39 2.85 23.65
CA VAL A 111 8.15 3.03 24.89
C VAL A 111 7.77 4.34 25.59
N ARG A 112 7.65 5.45 24.85
CA ARG A 112 7.17 6.73 25.41
C ARG A 112 5.76 6.61 25.96
N GLY A 113 4.87 5.88 25.28
CA GLY A 113 3.52 5.60 25.75
C GLY A 113 3.54 4.88 27.10
N VAL A 114 4.29 3.79 27.22
CA VAL A 114 4.43 3.03 28.48
C VAL A 114 4.97 3.91 29.61
N LEU A 115 6.02 4.69 29.37
CA LEU A 115 6.59 5.59 30.38
C LEU A 115 5.60 6.70 30.78
N MET A 116 4.83 7.23 29.83
CA MET A 116 3.81 8.23 30.10
C MET A 116 2.66 7.65 30.93
N MET A 117 2.18 6.44 30.60
CA MET A 117 1.15 5.76 31.37
C MET A 117 1.62 5.50 32.81
N LYS A 118 2.85 5.00 33.02
CA LYS A 118 3.43 4.86 34.37
C LYS A 118 3.44 6.18 35.15
N LYS A 119 3.81 7.29 34.50
CA LYS A 119 3.80 8.63 35.13
C LYS A 119 2.39 9.13 35.45
N VAL A 120 1.41 8.87 34.57
CA VAL A 120 0.01 9.25 34.79
C VAL A 120 -0.57 8.43 35.94
N HIS A 121 -0.33 7.12 35.95
CA HIS A 121 -0.75 6.24 37.03
C HIS A 121 -0.20 6.75 38.37
N ALA A 122 1.12 6.94 38.50
CA ALA A 122 1.72 7.43 39.74
C ALA A 122 1.18 8.78 40.25
N LYS A 123 0.65 9.64 39.37
CA LYS A 123 0.13 10.96 39.74
C LYS A 123 -1.37 10.99 40.03
N PHE A 124 -2.17 10.19 39.33
CA PHE A 124 -3.63 10.35 39.31
C PHE A 124 -4.41 9.09 39.63
N LEU A 125 -3.80 7.91 39.51
CA LEU A 125 -4.43 6.64 39.89
C LEU A 125 -3.68 6.12 41.11
N GLY A 126 -4.35 6.03 42.27
CA GLY A 126 -3.81 5.28 43.42
C GLY A 126 -3.40 3.85 43.00
N PRO A 127 -2.55 3.15 43.77
CA PRO A 127 -1.97 1.87 43.34
C PRO A 127 -3.04 0.91 42.86
N ASP A 128 -3.14 0.73 41.54
CA ASP A 128 -4.08 -0.18 40.92
C ASP A 128 -3.55 -1.59 41.17
N ARG A 129 -4.06 -2.21 42.23
CA ARG A 129 -3.59 -3.48 42.80
C ARG A 129 -3.64 -4.64 41.80
N ARG A 130 -4.32 -4.46 40.66
CA ARG A 130 -4.48 -5.44 39.57
C ARG A 130 -3.30 -5.51 38.60
N GLN A 131 -2.54 -4.42 38.41
CA GLN A 131 -1.41 -4.39 37.47
C GLN A 131 -0.11 -4.90 38.11
N ILE A 132 0.05 -4.71 39.42
CA ILE A 132 1.22 -5.18 40.19
C ILE A 132 1.31 -6.71 40.12
N THR A 133 0.18 -7.41 40.23
CA THR A 133 0.12 -8.87 40.19
C THR A 133 0.50 -9.48 38.85
N THR A 134 0.22 -8.81 37.72
CA THR A 134 0.56 -9.34 36.39
C THR A 134 2.02 -9.12 36.03
N ASP A 135 2.60 -7.99 36.44
CA ASP A 135 4.02 -7.69 36.19
C ASP A 135 4.92 -8.57 37.09
N GLU A 136 4.55 -8.80 38.36
CA GLU A 136 5.27 -9.73 39.27
C GLU A 136 5.27 -11.18 38.76
N GLN A 137 4.14 -11.65 38.22
CA GLN A 137 4.01 -13.01 37.69
C GLN A 137 4.84 -13.26 36.41
N LEU A 138 5.07 -12.22 35.60
CA LEU A 138 5.93 -12.30 34.41
C LEU A 138 7.42 -12.26 34.76
N GLU A 139 7.81 -11.59 35.85
CA GLU A 139 9.21 -11.51 36.29
C GLU A 139 9.69 -12.74 37.09
N THR A 140 8.79 -13.43 37.81
CA THR A 140 9.13 -14.62 38.63
C THR A 140 9.04 -15.95 37.88
N GLY A 141 8.48 -15.98 36.66
CA GLY A 141 8.41 -17.20 35.84
C GLY A 141 7.53 -18.30 36.43
N GLU A 142 6.64 -17.99 37.36
CA GLU A 142 5.69 -18.95 37.90
C GLU A 142 4.53 -19.17 36.92
N ALA A 143 4.21 -20.44 36.65
CA ALA A 143 3.10 -20.81 35.79
C ALA A 143 1.78 -20.28 36.37
N VAL A 144 0.99 -19.60 35.53
CA VAL A 144 -0.33 -19.05 35.85
C VAL A 144 -1.20 -20.13 36.50
N LYS A 145 -1.33 -20.08 37.83
CA LYS A 145 -2.38 -20.80 38.54
C LYS A 145 -3.63 -19.93 38.50
N GLU A 146 -4.68 -20.43 37.86
CA GLU A 146 -6.01 -19.84 37.92
C GLU A 146 -6.43 -19.67 39.39
N LEU A 147 -6.29 -18.45 39.92
CA LEU A 147 -6.82 -18.09 41.22
C LEU A 147 -8.28 -17.69 41.01
N LYS A 148 -9.20 -18.57 41.42
CA LYS A 148 -10.61 -18.25 41.59
C LYS A 148 -10.75 -17.27 42.77
N THR A 149 -10.49 -16.00 42.54
CA THR A 149 -10.90 -14.93 43.45
C THR A 149 -12.32 -14.54 43.11
N GLU A 150 -13.25 -15.02 43.93
CA GLU A 150 -14.64 -14.57 43.95
C GLU A 150 -14.67 -13.16 44.54
N THR A 151 -14.51 -12.14 43.70
CA THR A 151 -15.04 -10.81 44.00
C THR A 151 -16.47 -10.77 43.49
N PRO A 152 -17.47 -10.37 44.29
CA PRO A 152 -18.82 -10.19 43.79
C PRO A 152 -18.76 -9.07 42.75
N ILE A 153 -19.03 -9.45 41.50
CA ILE A 153 -19.20 -8.55 40.37
C ILE A 153 -20.53 -7.83 40.62
N GLY A 154 -20.48 -6.74 41.39
CA GLY A 154 -21.56 -5.76 41.41
C GLY A 154 -21.47 -4.94 40.14
N ASP A 155 -22.31 -5.28 39.16
CA ASP A 155 -23.06 -4.48 38.18
C ASP A 155 -22.56 -3.12 37.63
N ASP A 156 -21.33 -2.67 37.89
CA ASP A 156 -20.86 -1.35 37.46
C ASP A 156 -20.15 -1.36 36.09
N MET A 157 -20.04 -2.54 35.46
CA MET A 157 -19.45 -2.70 34.13
C MET A 157 -20.48 -2.52 33.00
N ALA A 158 -21.77 -2.52 33.31
CA ALA A 158 -22.86 -2.32 32.35
C ALA A 158 -23.01 -0.85 31.91
N LEU A 159 -22.46 0.10 32.67
CA LEU A 159 -22.61 1.55 32.44
C LEU A 159 -21.48 2.17 31.61
N ALA A 160 -20.36 1.46 31.40
CA ALA A 160 -19.13 2.07 30.88
C ALA A 160 -19.00 2.10 29.34
N TRP A 161 -19.94 1.49 28.59
CA TRP A 161 -19.84 1.46 27.12
C TRP A 161 -21.23 1.33 26.46
N PRO A 162 -21.53 2.04 25.35
CA PRO A 162 -22.84 1.96 24.72
C PRO A 162 -23.08 0.54 24.19
N SER A 163 -24.10 -0.15 24.71
CA SER A 163 -24.51 -1.47 24.20
C SER A 163 -25.07 -1.31 22.79
N THR A 164 -24.26 -1.63 21.80
CA THR A 164 -24.67 -1.69 20.40
C THR A 164 -25.26 -3.07 20.14
N LYS A 165 -26.59 -3.16 20.16
CA LYS A 165 -27.31 -4.33 19.67
C LYS A 165 -27.12 -4.42 18.15
N TYR A 166 -26.33 -5.40 17.71
CA TYR A 166 -26.24 -5.74 16.30
C TYR A 166 -27.21 -6.89 16.02
N ASP A 167 -28.30 -6.59 15.31
CA ASP A 167 -29.17 -7.62 14.75
C ASP A 167 -28.45 -8.23 13.54
N LEU A 168 -27.71 -9.31 13.78
CA LEU A 168 -27.11 -10.10 12.70
C LEU A 168 -28.24 -10.85 11.98
N PRO A 169 -28.36 -10.74 10.64
CA PRO A 169 -29.36 -11.50 9.90
C PRO A 169 -29.07 -13.00 10.04
N ALA A 170 -30.10 -13.77 10.37
CA ALA A 170 -30.01 -15.22 10.51
C ALA A 170 -29.47 -15.84 9.21
N ALA A 171 -28.41 -16.62 9.32
CA ALA A 171 -27.86 -17.39 8.22
C ALA A 171 -28.90 -18.41 7.75
N GLY A 172 -29.66 -18.11 6.69
CA GLY A 172 -30.60 -19.09 6.15
C GLY A 172 -31.64 -18.68 5.11
N SER A 173 -31.84 -17.41 4.75
CA SER A 173 -32.82 -17.06 3.70
C SER A 173 -32.14 -16.69 2.37
N ARG A 174 -31.86 -17.69 1.53
CA ARG A 174 -31.77 -17.46 0.08
C ARG A 174 -33.19 -17.23 -0.45
N THR A 175 -33.57 -15.98 -0.67
CA THR A 175 -34.66 -15.67 -1.59
C THR A 175 -34.10 -15.67 -3.01
N VAL A 176 -34.45 -16.70 -3.77
CA VAL A 176 -34.38 -16.69 -5.23
C VAL A 176 -35.38 -15.65 -5.72
N LYS A 177 -34.95 -14.74 -6.60
CA LYS A 177 -35.86 -13.85 -7.36
C LYS A 177 -35.81 -14.27 -8.82
N GLU A 178 -37.00 -14.48 -9.38
CA GLU A 178 -37.31 -14.54 -10.81
C GLU A 178 -36.99 -13.21 -11.51
#